data_AF-A0A2N6BLS1-F1
#
_entry.id   AF-A0A2N6BLS1-F1
#
_cell.length_a   1.000
_cell.length_b   1.000
_cell.length_c   1.000
_cell.angle_alpha   90.00
_cell.angle_beta   90.00
_cell.angle_gamma   90.00
#
_symmetry.space_group_name_H-M   'P 1'
#
loop_
_entity.id
_entity.type
_entity.pdbx_description
1 polymer ?
#
loop_
_entity_poly.entity_id
_entity_poly.type
_entity_poly.pdbx_seq_one_letter_code
_entity_poly.pdbx_strand_id
1 'polypeptide(L)'
;GEQEVFREVIDKIRGVNALAMAAGDMSSRSMLGRDGLPSGVLREDLLAAGAVGDVLGYFLNAEGEPVDHPINNRVIGIELDDLRAIPNVILAAGGRHKVPIIRAALAAGWTNTLVTDEDTASLLLSEGAA
;
A
#
# COMPACT_ATOMS: atom_id res chain seq x y z
N GLY A 1 -13.74 -19.87 -17.59
CA GLY A 1 -12.47 -19.58 -18.31
C GLY A 1 -11.45 -18.96 -17.36
N GLU A 2 -10.18 -18.77 -17.74
CA GLU A 2 -9.15 -18.23 -16.81
C GLU A 2 -9.57 -16.88 -16.16
N GLN A 3 -10.23 -15.99 -16.92
CA GLN A 3 -10.75 -14.72 -16.38
C GLN A 3 -11.85 -14.89 -15.31
N GLU A 4 -12.58 -16.00 -15.34
CA GLU A 4 -13.65 -16.30 -14.37
C GLU A 4 -13.06 -16.69 -13.02
N VAL A 5 -11.95 -17.43 -13.03
CA VAL A 5 -11.22 -17.83 -11.82
C VAL A 5 -10.67 -16.60 -11.07
N PHE A 6 -10.10 -15.63 -11.79
CA PHE A 6 -9.61 -14.39 -11.17
C PHE A 6 -10.74 -13.59 -10.53
N ARG A 7 -11.89 -13.47 -11.20
CA ARG A 7 -13.05 -12.77 -10.68
C ARG A 7 -13.57 -13.42 -9.39
N GLU A 8 -13.71 -14.74 -9.38
CA GLU A 8 -14.15 -15.48 -8.19
C GLU A 8 -13.20 -15.29 -6.99
N VAL A 9 -11.89 -15.21 -7.22
CA VAL A 9 -10.93 -14.97 -6.15
C VAL A 9 -11.07 -13.55 -5.61
N ILE A 10 -11.20 -12.54 -6.48
CA ILE A 10 -11.40 -11.15 -6.04
C ILE A 10 -12.70 -11.00 -5.27
N ASP A 11 -13.79 -11.60 -5.72
CA ASP A 11 -15.09 -11.56 -5.02
C ASP A 11 -15.04 -12.25 -3.65
N LYS A 12 -14.26 -13.33 -3.52
CA LYS A 12 -13.99 -13.95 -2.20
C LYS A 12 -13.22 -13.00 -1.28
N ILE A 13 -12.22 -12.27 -1.79
CA ILE A 13 -11.47 -11.28 -1.01
C ILE A 13 -12.40 -10.16 -0.54
N ARG A 14 -13.32 -9.67 -1.39
CA ARG A 14 -14.31 -8.65 -1.00
C ARG A 14 -15.24 -9.08 0.14
N GLY A 15 -15.47 -10.38 0.29
CA GLY A 15 -16.35 -10.95 1.31
C GLY A 15 -15.68 -11.29 2.64
N VAL A 16 -14.37 -11.07 2.81
CA VAL A 16 -13.68 -11.43 4.06
C VAL A 16 -14.05 -10.49 5.20
N ASN A 17 -14.01 -11.02 6.44
CA ASN A 17 -14.19 -10.20 7.64
C ASN A 17 -12.90 -9.47 8.05
N ALA A 18 -11.74 -9.97 7.61
CA ALA A 18 -10.45 -9.33 7.85
C ALA A 18 -9.49 -9.55 6.67
N LEU A 19 -8.73 -8.51 6.33
CA LEU A 19 -7.66 -8.55 5.34
C LEU A 19 -6.36 -8.09 6.00
N ALA A 20 -5.31 -8.89 5.90
CA ALA A 20 -3.98 -8.52 6.37
C ALA A 20 -3.04 -8.22 5.20
N MET A 21 -2.30 -7.11 5.30
CA MET A 21 -1.52 -6.54 4.22
C MET A 21 -0.27 -5.85 4.76
N ALA A 22 0.73 -5.69 3.90
CA ALA A 22 1.98 -5.01 4.22
C ALA A 22 2.16 -3.79 3.31
N ALA A 23 3.00 -2.85 3.75
CA ALA A 23 3.45 -1.72 2.94
C ALA A 23 4.85 -1.97 2.39
N GLY A 24 5.04 -1.70 1.10
CA GLY A 24 6.34 -1.58 0.47
C GLY A 24 6.79 -0.12 0.49
N ASP A 25 8.06 0.12 0.81
CA ASP A 25 8.64 1.45 0.75
C ASP A 25 9.39 1.69 -0.56
N MET A 26 9.56 2.96 -0.89
CA MET A 26 10.40 3.37 -2.01
C MET A 26 11.87 3.57 -1.64
N SER A 27 12.37 3.15 -0.47
CA SER A 27 13.80 3.34 -0.14
C SER A 27 14.70 2.40 -0.95
N SER A 28 15.99 2.71 -1.01
CA SER A 28 17.00 1.83 -1.63
C SER A 28 17.19 0.50 -0.90
N ARG A 29 16.54 0.29 0.26
CA ARG A 29 16.52 -0.97 1.00
C ARG A 29 15.35 -1.88 0.59
N SER A 30 14.37 -1.34 -0.13
CA SER A 30 13.18 -2.08 -0.55
C SER A 30 13.52 -3.15 -1.57
N MET A 31 12.97 -4.36 -1.39
CA MET A 31 13.00 -5.39 -2.43
C MET A 31 12.26 -4.93 -3.69
N LEU A 32 11.20 -4.13 -3.54
CA LEU A 32 10.42 -3.65 -4.68
C LEU A 32 11.25 -2.70 -5.54
N GLY A 33 11.93 -1.74 -4.92
CA GLY A 33 12.79 -0.79 -5.62
C GLY A 33 14.04 -1.43 -6.26
N ARG A 34 14.43 -2.65 -5.86
CA ARG A 34 15.58 -3.36 -6.42
C ARG A 34 15.20 -4.33 -7.53
N ASP A 35 14.23 -5.21 -7.26
CA ASP A 35 13.93 -6.37 -8.10
C ASP A 35 12.43 -6.61 -8.33
N GLY A 36 11.55 -5.86 -7.66
CA GLY A 36 10.11 -6.12 -7.68
C GLY A 36 9.30 -5.29 -8.68
N LEU A 37 9.92 -4.32 -9.35
CA LEU A 37 9.24 -3.52 -10.38
C LEU A 37 9.16 -4.27 -11.71
N PRO A 38 8.03 -4.18 -12.43
CA PRO A 38 7.94 -4.72 -13.79
C PRO A 38 8.97 -4.10 -14.73
N SER A 39 9.42 -4.88 -15.71
CA SER A 39 10.36 -4.42 -16.73
C SER A 39 9.92 -3.10 -17.37
N GLY A 40 10.84 -2.12 -17.40
CA GLY A 40 10.60 -0.79 -17.97
C GLY A 40 9.92 0.21 -17.04
N VAL A 41 9.64 -0.16 -15.79
CA VAL A 41 9.22 0.79 -14.74
C VAL A 41 10.43 1.14 -13.88
N LEU A 42 10.82 2.42 -13.86
CA LEU A 42 11.92 2.89 -13.04
C LEU A 42 11.40 3.41 -11.70
N ARG A 43 12.15 3.14 -10.65
CA ARG A 43 11.86 3.65 -9.29
C ARG A 43 11.85 5.19 -9.29
N GLU A 44 12.74 5.80 -10.05
CA GLU A 44 12.89 7.24 -10.18
C GLU A 44 11.66 7.90 -10.78
N ASP A 45 10.98 7.25 -11.74
CA ASP A 45 9.76 7.76 -12.36
C ASP A 45 8.60 7.79 -11.35
N LEU A 46 8.49 6.76 -10.51
CA LEU A 46 7.50 6.68 -9.44
C LEU A 46 7.75 7.75 -8.36
N LEU A 47 9.01 7.96 -8.00
CA LEU A 47 9.38 9.03 -7.08
C LEU A 47 9.08 10.41 -7.66
N ALA A 48 9.35 10.62 -8.95
CA ALA A 48 9.01 11.86 -9.64
C ALA A 48 7.49 12.11 -9.71
N ALA A 49 6.70 11.03 -9.78
CA ALA A 49 5.24 11.08 -9.64
C ALA A 49 4.74 11.27 -8.19
N GLY A 50 5.64 11.33 -7.21
CA GLY A 50 5.31 11.58 -5.81
C GLY A 50 5.08 10.32 -4.97
N ALA A 51 5.42 9.13 -5.47
CA ALA A 51 5.17 7.88 -4.74
C ALA A 51 6.05 7.80 -3.49
N VAL A 52 5.44 7.49 -2.35
CA VAL A 52 6.15 7.25 -1.08
C VAL A 52 6.33 5.76 -0.76
N GLY A 53 5.57 4.91 -1.47
CA GLY A 53 5.54 3.45 -1.31
C GLY A 53 4.35 2.86 -2.05
N ASP A 54 4.11 1.58 -1.81
CA ASP A 54 2.95 0.88 -2.35
C ASP A 54 2.26 0.02 -1.29
N VAL A 55 1.02 -0.29 -1.63
CA VAL A 55 0.17 -1.22 -0.91
C VAL A 55 -0.64 -2.01 -1.93
N LEU A 56 -0.61 -3.35 -1.86
CA LEU A 56 -1.29 -4.23 -2.83
C LEU A 56 -0.88 -3.96 -4.30
N GLY A 57 0.30 -3.37 -4.51
CA GLY A 57 0.79 -2.97 -5.84
C GLY A 57 0.33 -1.58 -6.30
N TYR A 58 -0.53 -0.88 -5.53
CA TYR A 58 -0.87 0.52 -5.78
C TYR A 58 0.18 1.43 -5.15
N PHE A 59 0.86 2.22 -5.97
CA PHE A 59 1.80 3.23 -5.50
C PHE A 59 1.05 4.48 -5.05
N LEU A 60 1.29 4.92 -3.82
CA LEU A 60 0.56 6.02 -3.17
C LEU A 60 1.46 7.23 -2.95
N ASN A 61 0.87 8.43 -3.00
CA ASN A 61 1.49 9.68 -2.52
C ASN A 61 1.40 9.80 -0.99
N ALA A 62 1.89 10.90 -0.43
CA ALA A 62 1.90 11.12 1.02
C ALA A 62 0.49 11.28 1.63
N GLU A 63 -0.48 11.67 0.81
CA GLU A 63 -1.88 11.87 1.15
C GLU A 63 -2.68 10.55 1.14
N GLY A 64 -2.07 9.45 0.68
CA GLY A 64 -2.72 8.14 0.60
C GLY A 64 -3.48 7.89 -0.71
N GLU A 65 -3.31 8.75 -1.70
CA GLU A 65 -3.94 8.65 -3.01
C GLU A 65 -3.01 7.95 -4.02
N PRO A 66 -3.53 7.15 -4.95
CA PRO A 66 -2.73 6.58 -6.03
C PRO A 66 -2.05 7.67 -6.85
N VAL A 67 -0.73 7.55 -7.08
CA VAL A 67 -0.03 8.47 -7.97
C VAL A 67 -0.53 8.32 -9.41
N ASP A 68 -0.53 9.43 -10.17
CA ASP A 68 -0.82 9.43 -11.60
C ASP A 68 0.34 8.80 -12.38
N HIS A 69 0.36 7.47 -12.40
CA HIS A 69 1.36 6.68 -13.11
C HIS A 69 0.71 5.43 -13.73
N PRO A 70 1.04 5.06 -14.99
CA PRO A 70 0.42 3.93 -15.67
C PRO A 70 0.55 2.57 -14.96
N ILE A 71 1.45 2.44 -13.98
CA ILE A 71 1.61 1.21 -13.19
C ILE A 71 0.35 0.87 -12.39
N ASN A 72 -0.34 1.89 -11.86
CA ASN A 72 -1.53 1.68 -11.02
C ASN A 72 -2.71 1.14 -11.84
N ASN A 73 -2.72 1.39 -13.15
CA ASN A 73 -3.70 0.82 -14.09
C ASN A 73 -3.41 -0.65 -14.47
N ARG A 74 -2.30 -1.22 -13.98
CA ARG A 74 -1.89 -2.60 -14.26
C ARG A 74 -2.09 -3.53 -13.09
N VAL A 75 -2.68 -3.06 -11.99
CA VAL A 75 -3.01 -3.90 -10.84
C VAL A 75 -4.12 -4.87 -11.23
N ILE A 76 -3.90 -6.15 -10.92
CA ILE A 76 -4.92 -7.20 -11.06
C ILE A 76 -5.18 -7.72 -9.64
N GLY A 77 -6.23 -7.22 -9.00
CA GLY A 77 -6.50 -7.51 -7.60
C GLY A 77 -7.76 -6.85 -7.09
N ILE A 78 -7.88 -6.78 -5.75
CA ILE A 78 -8.90 -5.98 -5.08
C ILE A 78 -8.58 -4.50 -5.26
N GLU A 79 -9.61 -3.69 -5.51
CA GLU A 79 -9.45 -2.24 -5.63
C GLU A 79 -9.30 -1.60 -4.25
N LEU A 80 -8.59 -0.46 -4.16
CA LEU A 80 -8.43 0.25 -2.88
C LEU A 80 -9.77 0.67 -2.27
N ASP A 81 -10.76 0.99 -3.10
CA ASP A 81 -12.09 1.37 -2.62
C ASP A 81 -12.88 0.20 -2.01
N ASP A 82 -12.63 -1.03 -2.47
CA ASP A 82 -13.24 -2.23 -1.91
C ASP A 82 -12.79 -2.45 -0.45
N LEU A 83 -11.61 -1.96 -0.07
CA LEU A 83 -11.07 -2.08 1.30
C LEU A 83 -11.98 -1.43 2.35
N ARG A 84 -12.72 -0.37 1.98
CA ARG A 84 -13.64 0.32 2.91
C ARG A 84 -14.83 -0.54 3.33
N ALA A 85 -15.18 -1.55 2.55
CA ALA A 85 -16.25 -2.48 2.87
C ALA A 85 -15.79 -3.63 3.79
N ILE A 86 -14.48 -3.87 3.90
CA ILE A 86 -13.92 -4.93 4.74
C ILE A 86 -13.95 -4.48 6.20
N PRO A 87 -14.57 -5.24 7.13
CA PRO A 87 -14.73 -4.81 8.52
C PRO A 87 -13.43 -4.55 9.28
N ASN A 88 -12.35 -5.25 8.93
CA ASN A 88 -11.06 -5.07 9.56
C ASN A 88 -9.90 -5.22 8.56
N VAL A 89 -9.37 -4.09 8.09
CA VAL A 89 -8.15 -4.03 7.31
C VAL A 89 -6.96 -3.82 8.23
N ILE A 90 -6.04 -4.78 8.22
CA ILE A 90 -4.87 -4.86 9.09
C ILE A 90 -3.62 -4.55 8.26
N LEU A 91 -2.97 -3.43 8.55
CA LEU A 91 -1.65 -3.10 8.02
C LEU A 91 -0.57 -3.61 8.99
N ALA A 92 0.25 -4.55 8.56
CA ALA A 92 1.41 -5.04 9.29
C ALA A 92 2.70 -4.52 8.64
N ALA A 93 3.30 -3.48 9.21
CA ALA A 93 4.50 -2.84 8.67
C ALA A 93 5.28 -2.10 9.76
N GLY A 94 6.61 -2.12 9.65
CA GLY A 94 7.51 -1.47 10.61
C GLY A 94 8.85 -1.07 9.99
N GLY A 95 9.56 -0.21 10.71
CA GLY A 95 10.83 0.42 10.37
C GLY A 95 10.68 1.86 9.90
N ARG A 96 11.60 2.73 10.34
CA ARG A 96 11.65 4.18 10.02
C ARG A 96 11.47 4.50 8.52
N HIS A 97 12.11 3.72 7.65
CA HIS A 97 12.01 3.85 6.19
C HIS A 97 10.61 3.64 5.59
N LYS A 98 9.69 2.99 6.33
CA LYS A 98 8.30 2.76 5.93
C LYS A 98 7.32 3.79 6.49
N VAL A 99 7.76 4.69 7.37
CA VAL A 99 6.89 5.70 7.99
C VAL A 99 6.07 6.50 6.96
N PRO A 100 6.65 6.97 5.82
CA PRO A 100 5.87 7.71 4.82
C PRO A 100 4.70 6.90 4.24
N ILE A 101 4.93 5.66 3.82
CA ILE A 101 3.89 4.82 3.24
C ILE A 101 2.89 4.30 4.28
N ILE A 102 3.34 4.03 5.51
CA ILE A 102 2.42 3.69 6.60
C ILE A 102 1.50 4.87 6.88
N ARG A 103 2.03 6.09 6.94
CA ARG A 103 1.22 7.32 7.13
C ARG A 103 0.23 7.50 5.99
N ALA A 104 0.66 7.34 4.74
CA ALA A 104 -0.21 7.44 3.57
C ALA A 104 -1.36 6.41 3.62
N ALA A 105 -1.06 5.14 3.94
CA ALA A 105 -2.07 4.09 4.08
C ALA A 105 -3.09 4.36 5.21
N LEU A 106 -2.64 4.96 6.32
CA LEU A 106 -3.53 5.40 7.40
C LEU A 106 -4.39 6.61 6.96
N ALA A 107 -3.80 7.58 6.25
CA ALA A 107 -4.49 8.77 5.74
C ALA A 107 -5.57 8.43 4.71
N ALA A 108 -5.36 7.38 3.90
CA ALA A 108 -6.32 6.88 2.93
C ALA A 108 -7.64 6.37 3.56
N GLY A 109 -7.64 6.13 4.88
CA GLY A 109 -8.83 5.93 5.69
C GLY A 109 -9.46 4.53 5.62
N TRP A 110 -8.82 3.57 4.93
CA TRP A 110 -9.30 2.18 4.86
C TRP A 110 -8.60 1.24 5.84
N THR A 111 -7.53 1.67 6.53
CA THR A 111 -6.85 0.84 7.54
C THR A 111 -7.55 0.94 8.90
N ASN A 112 -7.96 -0.19 9.50
CA ASN A 112 -8.58 -0.23 10.83
C ASN A 112 -7.60 -0.60 11.94
N THR A 113 -6.61 -1.45 11.62
CA THR A 113 -5.64 -1.97 12.58
C THR A 113 -4.22 -1.80 12.04
N LEU A 114 -3.30 -1.27 12.87
CA LEU A 114 -1.87 -1.22 12.57
C LEU A 114 -1.11 -2.14 13.52
N VAL A 115 -0.26 -3.00 12.95
CA VAL A 115 0.75 -3.78 13.68
C VAL A 115 2.12 -3.27 13.26
N THR A 116 2.87 -2.71 14.21
CA THR A 116 4.18 -2.06 13.94
C THR A 116 5.12 -2.19 15.14
N ASP A 117 6.38 -1.77 14.97
CA ASP A 117 7.38 -1.69 16.05
C ASP A 117 7.31 -0.36 16.83
N GLU A 118 7.94 -0.34 18.01
CA GLU A 118 7.93 0.80 18.94
C GLU A 118 8.47 2.09 18.31
N ASP A 119 9.59 2.00 17.58
CA ASP A 119 10.23 3.15 16.93
C ASP A 119 9.31 3.77 15.87
N THR A 120 8.66 2.91 15.06
CA THR A 120 7.75 3.34 14.01
C THR A 120 6.47 3.95 14.58
N ALA A 121 5.90 3.33 15.62
CA ALA A 121 4.76 3.90 16.34
C ALA A 121 5.08 5.29 16.92
N SER A 122 6.24 5.44 17.55
CA SER A 122 6.70 6.71 18.13
C SER A 122 6.83 7.81 17.07
N LEU A 123 7.41 7.48 15.90
CA LEU A 123 7.53 8.42 14.78
C LEU A 123 6.16 8.84 14.21
N LEU A 124 5.25 7.88 14.04
CA LEU A 124 3.90 8.14 13.53
C LEU A 124 3.13 9.12 14.44
N LEU A 125 3.28 8.99 15.76
CA LEU A 125 2.67 9.87 16.76
C LEU A 125 3.34 11.25 16.85
N SER A 126 4.66 11.32 16.66
CA SER A 126 5.44 12.56 16.87
C SER A 126 5.16 13.68 15.86
N GLU A 127 4.71 13.35 14.65
CA GLU A 127 4.47 14.32 13.56
C GLU A 127 3.00 14.78 13.47
N GLY A 128 2.17 14.46 14.48
CA GLY A 128 0.74 14.85 14.56
C GLY A 128 0.41 15.94 15.58
N ALA A 129 1.41 16.58 16.18
CA ALA A 129 1.23 17.73 17.07
C ALA A 129 1.56 19.03 16.33
N ALA A 130 0.62 19.53 15.54
CA ALA A 130 0.60 20.90 15.04
C ALA A 130 -0.85 21.41 15.06
#